data_AF-A0A4R8LHT1-F1
#
_entry.id   AF-A0A4R8LHT1-F1
#
_cell.length_a   1.000
_cell.length_b   1.000
_cell.length_c   1.000
_cell.angle_alpha   90.00
_cell.angle_beta   90.00
_cell.angle_gamma   90.00
#
_symmetry.space_group_name_H-M   'P 1'
#
loop_
_entity.id
_entity.type
_entity.pdbx_description
1 polymer ?
#
loop_
_entity_poly.entity_id
_entity_poly.type
_entity_poly.pdbx_seq_one_letter_code
_entity_poly.pdbx_strand_id
1 'polypeptide(L)'
;MLLQGVVTKTDVVSNFDDFIDAVVGGKPQAVKRDGDVIIAISLGQMLELLTAYPLNYEYEVDEDGRFAGSICKIELIVADGATVEELRLNLANQLMEYAKDYMNDFSRYFNAPNTRPHFPYVLRVLLEDDIEAVASTLRSVAEDSGETGSGGHSSLGCVVDYIEKHKTRHFGKVIEDNNAILKAQEDKN
;
A
#
# COMPACT_ATOMS: atom_id res chain seq x y z
N MET A 1 -3.90 -21.93 18.65
CA MET A 1 -4.06 -20.47 18.50
C MET A 1 -4.78 -19.96 19.74
N LEU A 2 -4.25 -18.95 20.43
CA LEU A 2 -4.78 -18.44 21.71
C LEU A 2 -5.38 -17.03 21.54
N LEU A 3 -6.36 -16.90 20.64
CA LEU A 3 -7.28 -15.76 20.69
C LEU A 3 -8.33 -16.10 21.74
N GLN A 4 -8.32 -15.40 22.87
CA GLN A 4 -9.37 -15.53 23.88
C GLN A 4 -10.67 -14.96 23.29
N GLY A 5 -11.76 -15.74 23.32
CA GLY A 5 -13.08 -15.29 22.84
C GLY A 5 -13.42 -15.66 21.40
N VAL A 6 -13.06 -16.86 20.92
CA VAL A 6 -13.55 -17.35 19.62
C VAL A 6 -15.06 -17.57 19.69
N VAL A 7 -15.84 -16.74 18.99
CA VAL A 7 -17.29 -16.87 18.87
C VAL A 7 -17.66 -17.69 17.64
N THR A 8 -18.77 -18.43 17.68
CA THR A 8 -19.26 -19.14 16.49
C THR A 8 -20.04 -18.19 15.58
N LYS A 9 -20.19 -18.54 14.30
CA LYS A 9 -21.12 -17.84 13.39
C LYS A 9 -22.51 -17.68 14.02
N THR A 10 -23.04 -18.73 14.65
CA THR A 10 -24.39 -18.72 15.24
C THR A 10 -24.50 -17.71 16.38
N ASP A 11 -23.45 -17.59 17.20
CA ASP A 11 -23.42 -16.62 18.29
C ASP A 11 -23.39 -15.18 17.76
N VAL A 12 -22.59 -14.93 16.72
CA VAL A 12 -22.53 -13.61 16.07
C VAL A 12 -23.87 -13.23 15.45
N VAL A 13 -24.57 -14.16 14.79
CA VAL A 13 -25.90 -13.89 14.21
C VAL A 13 -26.93 -13.61 15.30
N SER A 14 -26.85 -14.31 16.43
CA SER A 14 -27.83 -14.17 17.52
C SER A 14 -27.58 -12.93 18.39
N ASN A 15 -26.34 -12.44 18.46
CA ASN A 15 -25.91 -11.32 19.29
C ASN A 15 -25.09 -10.31 18.47
N PHE A 16 -25.60 -9.95 17.28
CA PHE A 16 -24.83 -9.17 16.31
C PHE A 16 -24.46 -7.78 16.83
N ASP A 17 -25.39 -7.10 17.50
CA ASP A 17 -25.15 -5.75 18.04
C ASP A 17 -24.07 -5.79 19.13
N ASP A 18 -24.16 -6.72 20.09
CA ASP A 18 -23.12 -6.91 21.13
C ASP A 18 -21.75 -7.25 20.52
N PHE A 19 -21.73 -8.04 19.45
CA PHE A 19 -20.51 -8.36 18.72
C PHE A 19 -19.89 -7.11 18.08
N ILE A 20 -20.69 -6.29 17.40
CA ILE A 20 -20.25 -5.03 16.80
C ILE A 20 -19.78 -4.05 17.88
N ASP A 21 -20.55 -3.86 18.94
CA ASP A 21 -20.20 -2.96 20.06
C ASP A 21 -18.88 -3.37 20.71
N ALA A 22 -18.62 -4.68 20.86
CA ALA A 22 -17.34 -5.16 21.36
C ALA A 22 -16.17 -4.83 20.42
N VAL A 23 -16.33 -5.02 19.11
CA VAL A 23 -15.28 -4.74 18.12
C VAL A 23 -15.01 -3.23 18.01
N VAL A 24 -16.07 -2.43 17.94
CA VAL A 24 -16.00 -0.96 17.89
C VAL A 24 -15.43 -0.41 19.20
N GLY A 25 -15.79 -0.99 20.33
CA GLY A 25 -15.22 -0.71 21.65
C GLY A 25 -13.73 -1.07 21.81
N GLY A 26 -13.10 -1.57 20.74
CA GLY A 26 -11.65 -1.79 20.67
C GLY A 26 -11.22 -3.19 21.08
N LYS A 27 -12.13 -4.16 21.17
CA LYS A 27 -11.81 -5.56 21.45
C LYS A 27 -11.86 -6.39 20.15
N PRO A 28 -10.72 -6.80 19.57
CA PRO A 28 -10.69 -7.75 18.46
C PRO A 28 -11.46 -9.03 18.78
N GLN A 29 -12.20 -9.55 17.82
CA GLN A 29 -12.96 -10.79 17.96
C GLN A 29 -12.59 -11.77 16.85
N ALA A 30 -12.49 -13.05 17.22
CA ALA A 30 -12.29 -14.13 16.26
C ALA A 30 -13.60 -14.90 16.07
N VAL A 31 -14.05 -15.03 14.82
CA VAL A 31 -15.27 -15.75 14.45
C VAL A 31 -14.88 -17.05 13.76
N LYS A 32 -15.27 -18.20 14.31
CA LYS A 32 -15.03 -19.50 13.69
C LYS A 32 -16.15 -19.85 12.71
N ARG A 33 -15.79 -20.27 11.50
CA ARG A 33 -16.71 -20.76 10.47
C ARG A 33 -16.09 -21.93 9.70
N ASP A 34 -16.72 -23.10 9.75
CA ASP A 34 -16.44 -24.24 8.87
C ASP A 34 -14.95 -24.65 8.71
N GLY A 35 -14.13 -24.43 9.74
CA GLY A 35 -12.69 -24.73 9.73
C GLY A 35 -11.79 -23.49 9.57
N ASP A 36 -12.36 -22.38 9.14
CA ASP A 36 -11.71 -21.08 9.03
C ASP A 36 -11.98 -20.19 10.26
N VAL A 37 -11.16 -19.14 10.37
CA VAL A 37 -11.30 -18.08 11.37
C VAL A 37 -11.27 -16.74 10.68
N ILE A 38 -12.29 -15.94 10.93
CA ILE A 38 -12.35 -14.53 10.54
C ILE A 38 -11.95 -13.69 11.75
N ILE A 39 -11.17 -12.64 11.56
CA ILE A 39 -10.83 -11.70 12.61
C ILE A 39 -11.52 -10.38 12.31
N ALA A 40 -12.29 -9.88 13.27
CA ALA A 40 -12.87 -8.54 13.26
C ALA A 40 -12.05 -7.64 14.19
N ILE A 41 -11.60 -6.50 13.66
CA ILE A 41 -10.89 -5.44 14.38
C ILE A 41 -11.48 -4.09 14.01
N SER A 42 -11.31 -3.09 14.87
CA SER A 42 -11.74 -1.73 14.56
C SER A 42 -10.83 -1.10 13.50
N LEU A 43 -11.34 -0.05 12.83
CA LEU A 43 -10.56 0.71 11.85
C LEU A 43 -9.26 1.26 12.46
N GLY A 44 -9.31 1.83 13.67
CA GLY A 44 -8.12 2.35 14.35
C GLY A 44 -7.05 1.28 14.59
N GLN A 45 -7.45 0.04 14.92
CA GLN A 45 -6.52 -1.08 15.06
C GLN A 45 -5.93 -1.52 13.73
N MET A 46 -6.73 -1.53 12.67
CA MET A 46 -6.24 -1.82 11.32
C MET A 46 -5.19 -0.78 10.89
N LEU A 47 -5.48 0.51 11.08
CA LEU A 47 -4.53 1.59 10.78
C LEU A 47 -3.23 1.45 11.58
N GLU A 48 -3.32 1.11 12.87
CA GLU A 48 -2.14 0.85 13.71
C GLU A 48 -1.31 -0.33 13.17
N LEU A 49 -1.94 -1.44 12.77
CA LEU A 49 -1.23 -2.57 12.16
C LEU A 49 -0.56 -2.19 10.84
N LEU A 50 -1.19 -1.32 10.05
CA LEU A 50 -0.68 -0.86 8.76
C LEU A 50 0.47 0.14 8.88
N THR A 51 0.78 0.64 10.08
CA THR A 51 1.99 1.47 10.32
C THR A 51 3.28 0.72 9.95
N ALA A 52 3.30 -0.60 10.09
CA ALA A 52 4.41 -1.47 9.70
C ALA A 52 4.65 -1.54 8.17
N TYR A 53 3.72 -1.01 7.37
CA TYR A 53 3.76 -0.99 5.91
C TYR A 53 3.74 0.46 5.41
N PRO A 54 4.86 1.19 5.53
CA PRO A 54 4.95 2.57 5.08
C PRO A 54 4.91 2.65 3.54
N LEU A 55 4.14 3.60 3.00
CA LEU A 55 4.14 3.90 1.56
C LEU A 55 5.28 4.86 1.26
N ASN A 56 6.43 4.30 0.90
CA ASN A 56 7.60 5.08 0.53
C ASN A 56 7.70 5.19 -0.99
N TYR A 57 8.11 6.37 -1.45
CA TYR A 57 8.41 6.63 -2.85
C TYR A 57 9.83 7.17 -3.01
N GLU A 58 10.37 6.94 -4.18
CA GLU A 58 11.62 7.54 -4.63
C GLU A 58 11.37 8.33 -5.91
N TYR A 59 12.27 9.28 -6.19
CA TYR A 59 12.22 10.05 -7.42
C TYR A 59 13.61 10.49 -7.87
N GLU A 60 13.74 10.72 -9.16
CA GLU A 60 14.84 11.40 -9.80
C GLU A 60 14.36 12.70 -10.47
N VAL A 61 15.32 13.57 -10.79
CA VAL A 61 15.05 14.80 -11.53
C VAL A 61 15.71 14.68 -12.90
N ASP A 62 14.89 14.76 -13.95
CA ASP A 62 15.34 14.69 -15.33
C ASP A 62 16.07 15.99 -15.75
N GLU A 63 16.76 15.97 -16.90
CA GLU A 63 17.50 17.11 -17.44
C GLU A 63 16.63 18.37 -17.63
N ASP A 64 15.33 18.17 -17.89
CA ASP A 64 14.33 19.23 -18.05
C ASP A 64 13.75 19.74 -16.71
N GLY A 65 14.24 19.24 -15.57
CA GLY A 65 13.77 19.60 -14.24
C GLY A 65 12.43 18.97 -13.84
N ARG A 66 11.95 17.96 -14.59
CA ARG A 66 10.77 17.17 -14.21
C ARG A 66 11.16 16.12 -13.17
N PHE A 67 10.23 15.84 -12.26
CA PHE A 67 10.39 14.81 -11.24
C PHE A 67 9.75 13.53 -11.75
N ALA A 68 10.48 12.42 -11.77
CA ALA A 68 9.96 11.10 -12.13
C ALA A 68 10.23 10.13 -10.99
N GLY A 69 9.24 9.33 -10.59
CA GLY A 69 9.35 8.51 -9.38
C GLY A 69 8.50 7.26 -9.37
N SER A 70 8.71 6.43 -8.35
CA SER A 70 8.02 5.16 -8.18
C SER A 70 7.79 4.79 -6.71
N ILE A 71 6.82 3.91 -6.46
CA ILE A 71 6.56 3.36 -5.13
C ILE A 71 7.49 2.17 -4.86
N CYS A 72 8.35 2.25 -3.85
CA CYS A 72 9.43 1.29 -3.63
C CYS A 72 8.96 -0.16 -3.45
N LYS A 73 7.75 -0.36 -2.92
CA LYS A 73 7.17 -1.69 -2.67
C LYS A 73 6.24 -2.18 -3.77
N ILE A 74 5.87 -1.30 -4.69
CA ILE A 74 4.99 -1.58 -5.82
C ILE A 74 5.59 -0.89 -7.05
N GLU A 75 6.73 -1.42 -7.52
CA GLU A 75 7.59 -0.78 -8.53
C GLU A 75 6.90 -0.55 -9.90
N LEU A 76 5.75 -1.18 -10.14
CA LEU A 76 4.95 -0.96 -11.36
C LEU A 76 4.25 0.41 -11.35
N ILE A 77 4.11 1.05 -10.19
CA ILE A 77 3.51 2.37 -10.05
C ILE A 77 4.60 3.41 -10.26
N VAL A 78 4.50 4.13 -11.37
CA VAL A 78 5.49 5.12 -11.82
C VAL A 78 4.77 6.35 -12.34
N ALA A 79 5.19 7.53 -11.90
CA ALA A 79 4.60 8.78 -12.36
C ALA A 79 5.66 9.86 -12.52
N ASP A 80 5.30 10.94 -13.19
CA ASP A 80 6.09 12.16 -13.27
C ASP A 80 5.27 13.38 -12.80
N GLY A 81 5.96 14.50 -12.58
CA GLY A 81 5.35 15.79 -12.23
C GLY A 81 6.32 16.94 -12.45
N ALA A 82 5.81 18.15 -12.69
CA ALA A 82 6.64 19.35 -12.75
C ALA A 82 7.11 19.79 -11.35
N THR A 83 6.48 19.27 -10.30
CA THR A 83 6.88 19.47 -8.89
C THR A 83 6.81 18.15 -8.13
N VAL A 84 7.47 18.07 -6.97
CA VAL A 84 7.35 16.92 -6.06
C VAL A 84 5.91 16.67 -5.64
N GLU A 85 5.13 17.74 -5.43
CA GLU A 85 3.73 17.61 -5.03
C GLU A 85 2.86 17.03 -6.15
N GLU A 86 3.06 17.49 -7.39
CA GLU A 86 2.38 16.92 -8.56
C GLU A 86 2.76 15.45 -8.75
N LEU A 87 4.04 15.10 -8.59
CA LEU A 87 4.48 13.71 -8.62
C LEU A 87 3.77 12.86 -7.56
N ARG A 88 3.68 13.35 -6.32
CA ARG A 88 2.99 12.63 -5.23
C ARG A 88 1.52 12.39 -5.54
N LEU A 89 0.82 13.41 -6.06
CA LEU A 89 -0.57 13.27 -6.47
C LEU A 89 -0.73 12.25 -7.59
N ASN A 90 0.14 12.28 -8.60
CA ASN A 90 0.08 11.34 -9.71
C ASN A 90 0.37 9.89 -9.25
N LEU A 91 1.34 9.70 -8.34
CA LEU A 91 1.59 8.40 -7.70
C LEU A 91 0.39 7.93 -6.88
N ALA A 92 -0.24 8.83 -6.12
CA ALA A 92 -1.43 8.52 -5.33
C ALA A 92 -2.60 8.11 -6.23
N ASN A 93 -2.83 8.80 -7.35
CA ASN A 93 -3.86 8.43 -8.32
C ASN A 93 -3.67 6.99 -8.84
N GLN A 94 -2.45 6.67 -9.30
CA GLN A 94 -2.15 5.34 -9.81
C GLN A 94 -2.26 4.26 -8.72
N LEU A 95 -1.87 4.57 -7.48
CA LEU A 95 -2.06 3.67 -6.35
C LEU A 95 -3.54 3.39 -6.09
N MET A 96 -4.41 4.40 -6.15
CA MET A 96 -5.85 4.23 -5.96
C MET A 96 -6.47 3.39 -7.07
N GLU A 97 -6.08 3.61 -8.33
CA GLU A 97 -6.51 2.80 -9.47
C GLU A 97 -6.06 1.34 -9.31
N TYR A 98 -4.78 1.13 -9.02
CA TYR A 98 -4.22 -0.20 -8.76
C TYR A 98 -4.89 -0.90 -7.58
N ALA A 99 -5.20 -0.18 -6.50
CA ALA A 99 -5.88 -0.74 -5.34
C ALA A 99 -7.32 -1.19 -5.68
N LYS A 100 -8.04 -0.43 -6.51
CA LYS A 100 -9.36 -0.83 -7.02
C LYS A 100 -9.27 -2.07 -7.90
N ASP A 101 -8.32 -2.10 -8.83
CA ASP A 101 -8.09 -3.26 -9.70
C ASP A 101 -7.69 -4.51 -8.92
N TYR A 102 -6.86 -4.33 -7.89
CA TYR A 102 -6.47 -5.39 -6.97
C TYR A 102 -7.70 -6.02 -6.32
N MET A 103 -8.66 -5.20 -5.86
CA MET A 103 -9.87 -5.70 -5.22
C MET A 103 -10.88 -6.29 -6.21
N ASN A 104 -10.98 -5.72 -7.41
CA ASN A 104 -11.85 -6.22 -8.48
C ASN A 104 -11.46 -7.65 -8.92
N ASP A 105 -10.16 -7.97 -8.91
CA ASP A 105 -9.64 -9.33 -9.19
C ASP A 105 -8.79 -9.86 -8.03
N PHE A 106 -9.34 -9.79 -6.81
CA PHE A 106 -8.64 -10.14 -5.57
C PHE A 106 -7.96 -11.51 -5.62
N SER A 107 -8.65 -12.52 -6.18
CA SER A 107 -8.11 -13.88 -6.26
C SER A 107 -6.83 -13.94 -7.10
N ARG A 108 -6.79 -13.26 -8.26
CA ARG A 108 -5.60 -13.25 -9.12
C ARG A 108 -4.43 -12.59 -8.40
N TYR A 109 -4.64 -11.39 -7.86
CA TYR A 109 -3.57 -10.61 -7.26
C TYR A 109 -3.07 -11.20 -5.93
N PHE A 110 -3.97 -11.65 -5.06
CA PHE A 110 -3.60 -12.22 -3.75
C PHE A 110 -2.95 -13.61 -3.88
N ASN A 111 -3.20 -14.35 -4.96
CA ASN A 111 -2.59 -15.67 -5.17
C ASN A 111 -1.27 -15.63 -5.94
N ALA A 112 -0.96 -14.56 -6.66
CA ALA A 112 0.29 -14.44 -7.40
C ALA A 112 1.47 -14.05 -6.48
N PRO A 113 2.65 -14.73 -6.58
CA PRO A 113 3.78 -14.50 -5.66
C PRO A 113 4.33 -13.07 -5.64
N ASN A 114 4.29 -12.38 -6.78
CA ASN A 114 4.83 -11.04 -6.95
C ASN A 114 3.86 -9.94 -6.48
N THR A 115 2.55 -10.20 -6.46
CA THR A 115 1.54 -9.18 -6.08
C THR A 115 0.91 -9.44 -4.71
N ARG A 116 0.94 -10.68 -4.20
CA ARG A 116 0.48 -11.00 -2.84
C ARG A 116 1.09 -10.09 -1.77
N PRO A 117 2.40 -9.75 -1.79
CA PRO A 117 2.99 -8.85 -0.82
C PRO A 117 2.44 -7.41 -0.89
N HIS A 118 1.75 -7.03 -1.96
CA HIS A 118 1.18 -5.70 -2.12
C HIS A 118 -0.10 -5.49 -1.28
N PHE A 119 -0.72 -6.57 -0.78
CA PHE A 119 -2.01 -6.50 -0.10
C PHE A 119 -2.08 -5.51 1.08
N PRO A 120 -1.09 -5.45 2.00
CA PRO A 120 -1.13 -4.47 3.09
C PRO A 120 -1.10 -3.02 2.58
N TYR A 121 -0.36 -2.75 1.51
CA TYR A 121 -0.28 -1.42 0.89
C TYR A 121 -1.58 -1.06 0.18
N VAL A 122 -2.21 -2.03 -0.50
CA VAL A 122 -3.53 -1.86 -1.11
C VAL A 122 -4.57 -1.54 -0.05
N LEU A 123 -4.60 -2.28 1.07
CA LEU A 123 -5.49 -1.98 2.19
C LEU A 123 -5.26 -0.57 2.73
N ARG A 124 -4.00 -0.16 2.90
CA ARG A 124 -3.67 1.20 3.37
C ARG A 124 -4.26 2.27 2.47
N VAL A 125 -4.15 2.12 1.15
CA VAL A 125 -4.73 3.07 0.18
C VAL A 125 -6.26 3.08 0.23
N LEU A 126 -6.90 1.91 0.37
CA LEU A 126 -8.37 1.80 0.39
C LEU A 126 -9.03 2.33 1.67
N LEU A 127 -8.26 2.58 2.72
CA LEU A 127 -8.74 3.14 3.98
C LEU A 127 -8.70 4.67 4.02
N GLU A 128 -8.12 5.30 3.00
CA GLU A 128 -8.10 6.75 2.85
C GLU A 128 -9.32 7.25 2.06
N ASP A 129 -9.79 8.47 2.37
CA ASP A 129 -11.03 9.01 1.82
C ASP A 129 -10.89 9.47 0.36
N ASP A 130 -9.74 10.04 0.00
CA ASP A 130 -9.48 10.64 -1.31
C ASP A 130 -7.99 10.61 -1.70
N ILE A 131 -7.70 11.13 -2.89
CA ILE A 131 -6.35 11.17 -3.46
C ILE A 131 -5.37 12.02 -2.64
N GLU A 132 -5.85 13.11 -2.03
CA GLU A 132 -5.03 14.01 -1.21
C GLU A 132 -4.63 13.32 0.09
N ALA A 133 -5.57 12.59 0.71
CA ALA A 133 -5.30 11.74 1.86
C ALA A 133 -4.24 10.69 1.53
N VAL A 134 -4.38 9.97 0.42
CA VAL A 134 -3.36 8.99 -0.03
C VAL A 134 -2.01 9.66 -0.26
N ALA A 135 -1.96 10.78 -0.99
CA ALA A 135 -0.74 11.52 -1.28
C ALA A 135 -0.03 11.96 0.01
N SER A 136 -0.79 12.39 1.02
CA SER A 136 -0.26 12.79 2.33
C SER A 136 0.46 11.66 3.08
N THR A 137 0.07 10.40 2.83
CA THR A 137 0.71 9.24 3.46
C THR A 137 2.04 8.85 2.82
N LEU A 138 2.30 9.31 1.59
CA LEU A 138 3.52 9.01 0.85
C LEU A 138 4.73 9.71 1.48
N ARG A 139 5.78 8.96 1.77
CA ARG A 139 7.05 9.48 2.30
C ARG A 139 8.19 9.30 1.32
N SER A 140 8.98 10.35 1.11
CA SER A 140 10.15 10.24 0.25
C SER A 140 11.28 9.51 1.00
N VAL A 141 12.00 8.62 0.31
CA VAL A 141 13.16 7.94 0.91
C VAL A 141 14.31 8.93 1.22
N ALA A 142 14.32 10.10 0.55
CA ALA A 142 15.31 11.14 0.78
C ALA A 142 15.18 11.81 2.16
N GLU A 143 13.97 11.92 2.72
CA GLU A 143 13.71 12.56 4.02
C GLU A 143 14.22 11.75 5.22
N ASP A 144 14.39 10.43 5.10
CA ASP A 144 14.88 9.55 6.17
C ASP A 144 16.42 9.59 6.33
N SER A 145 17.13 10.42 5.54
CA SER A 145 18.60 10.55 5.55
C SER A 145 19.14 11.66 6.48
N GLY A 146 18.26 12.37 7.20
CA GLY A 146 18.64 13.38 8.20
C GLY A 146 18.84 12.80 9.60
N GLU A 147 20.09 12.71 10.06
CA GLU A 147 20.43 12.37 11.45
C GLU A 147 19.81 13.36 12.47
N THR A 148 19.02 12.85 13.42
CA THR A 148 19.22 13.13 14.86
C THR A 148 18.65 11.99 15.72
N GLY A 149 19.54 11.24 16.41
CA GLY A 149 19.27 10.70 17.75
C GLY A 149 18.66 9.30 17.89
N SER A 150 19.55 8.32 18.15
CA SER A 150 19.39 7.23 19.14
C SER A 150 18.14 6.31 19.08
N GLY A 151 18.35 5.06 18.64
CA GLY A 151 17.54 3.91 19.06
C GLY A 151 17.14 3.00 17.90
N GLY A 152 17.70 1.80 17.86
CA GLY A 152 17.72 0.96 16.66
C GLY A 152 16.40 0.29 16.26
N HIS A 153 16.24 0.08 14.95
CA HIS A 153 16.11 -1.23 14.31
C HIS A 153 16.34 -1.04 12.79
N SER A 154 16.93 -2.05 12.15
CA SER A 154 17.63 -2.00 10.85
C SER A 154 16.79 -1.60 9.60
N SER A 155 16.49 -0.32 9.40
CA SER A 155 16.00 0.22 8.12
C SER A 155 17.13 0.52 7.12
N LEU A 156 18.34 0.79 7.60
CA LEU A 156 19.52 1.15 6.78
C LEU A 156 19.99 0.04 5.82
N GLY A 157 19.80 -1.23 6.16
CA GLY A 157 20.18 -2.35 5.28
C GLY A 157 19.33 -2.43 4.01
N CYS A 158 18.07 -1.98 4.06
CA CYS A 158 17.16 -2.00 2.92
C CYS A 158 17.46 -0.88 1.91
N VAL A 159 18.06 0.24 2.36
CA VAL A 159 18.37 1.40 1.52
C VAL A 159 19.65 1.18 0.71
N VAL A 160 20.68 0.59 1.32
CA VAL A 160 21.98 0.36 0.66
C VAL A 160 21.85 -0.70 -0.45
N ASP A 161 21.21 -1.84 -0.19
CA ASP A 161 20.98 -2.89 -1.19
C ASP A 161 20.10 -2.42 -2.36
N TYR A 162 19.25 -1.40 -2.14
CA TYR A 162 18.30 -0.90 -3.13
C TYR A 162 18.92 0.15 -4.06
N ILE A 163 19.67 1.13 -3.53
CA ILE A 163 20.42 2.11 -4.34
C ILE A 163 21.43 1.41 -5.27
N GLU A 164 22.09 0.35 -4.78
CA GLU A 164 23.01 -0.45 -5.61
C GLU A 164 22.29 -1.26 -6.70
N LYS A 165 21.08 -1.76 -6.43
CA LYS A 165 20.29 -2.55 -7.38
C LYS A 165 19.61 -1.72 -8.48
N HIS A 166 19.33 -0.44 -8.21
CA HIS A 166 18.47 0.39 -9.07
C HIS A 166 19.15 1.61 -9.71
N LYS A 167 20.47 1.77 -9.56
CA LYS A 167 21.31 2.82 -10.17
C LYS A 167 21.23 2.97 -11.70
N THR A 168 20.54 2.05 -12.38
CA THR A 168 20.39 1.97 -13.85
C THR A 168 18.93 2.14 -14.35
N ARG A 169 17.96 2.43 -13.48
CA ARG A 169 16.57 2.68 -13.90
C ARG A 169 16.38 4.16 -14.25
N HIS A 170 16.28 4.46 -15.54
CA HIS A 170 15.77 5.75 -16.02
C HIS A 170 14.24 5.69 -16.04
N PHE A 171 13.57 6.36 -15.10
CA PHE A 171 12.12 6.35 -14.96
C PHE A 171 11.42 6.97 -16.16
N GLY A 172 12.01 7.99 -16.80
CA GLY A 172 11.49 8.58 -18.04
C GLY A 172 11.23 7.54 -19.15
N LYS A 173 12.13 6.58 -19.32
CA LYS A 173 11.96 5.50 -20.30
C LYS A 173 10.86 4.51 -19.93
N VAL A 174 10.69 4.23 -18.63
CA VAL A 174 9.65 3.32 -18.13
C VAL A 174 8.25 3.93 -18.32
N ILE A 175 8.12 5.24 -18.13
CA ILE A 175 6.85 5.96 -18.35
C ILE A 175 6.47 5.96 -19.84
N GLU A 176 7.43 6.22 -20.74
CA GLU A 176 7.21 6.13 -22.18
C GLU A 176 6.76 4.72 -22.61
N ASP A 177 7.45 3.68 -22.11
CA ASP A 177 7.12 2.28 -22.41
C ASP A 177 5.73 1.88 -21.87
N ASN A 178 5.37 2.29 -20.64
CA ASN A 178 4.07 2.00 -20.05
C ASN A 178 2.92 2.71 -20.78
N ASN A 179 3.11 3.98 -21.16
CA ASN A 179 2.13 4.73 -21.95
C ASN A 179 1.92 4.11 -23.35
N ALA A 180 2.99 3.59 -23.95
CA ALA A 180 2.90 2.87 -25.22
C ALA A 180 2.13 1.54 -25.09
N ILE A 181 2.30 0.82 -23.98
CA ILE A 181 1.56 -0.42 -23.70
C ILE A 181 0.07 -0.13 -23.48
N LEU A 182 -0.27 0.91 -22.72
CA LEU A 182 -1.65 1.32 -22.46
C LEU A 182 -2.38 1.72 -23.75
N LYS A 183 -1.74 2.55 -24.61
CA LYS A 183 -2.28 2.88 -25.93
C LYS A 183 -2.52 1.64 -26.80
N ALA A 184 -1.58 0.70 -26.81
CA ALA A 184 -1.72 -0.53 -27.58
C ALA A 184 -2.81 -1.49 -27.05
N GLN A 185 -3.26 -1.31 -25.81
CA GLN A 185 -4.39 -2.04 -25.22
C GLN A 185 -5.73 -1.36 -25.55
N GLU A 186 -5.77 -0.02 -25.60
CA GLU A 186 -6.95 0.73 -26.03
C GLU A 186 -7.26 0.54 -27.53
N ASP A 187 -6.24 0.48 -28.39
CA ASP A 187 -6.38 0.27 -29.84
C ASP A 187 -6.87 -1.15 -30.23
N LYS A 188 -6.98 -2.08 -29.26
CA LYS A 188 -7.40 -3.48 -29.47
C LYS A 188 -8.83 -3.78 -29.00
N ASN A 189 -9.55 -2.80 -28.45
CA ASN A 189 -10.96 -2.88 -28.09
C ASN A 189 -11.83 -2.05 -29.04
#